data_AF-A0A1Y1M9N7-F1
#
_entry.id   AF-A0A1Y1M9N7-F1
#
_cell.length_a   1.000
_cell.length_b   1.000
_cell.length_c   1.000
_cell.angle_alpha   90.00
_cell.angle_beta   90.00
_cell.angle_gamma   90.00
#
_symmetry.space_group_name_H-M   'P 1'
#
loop_
_entity.id
_entity.type
_entity.pdbx_description
1 polymer ?
#
loop_
_entity_poly.entity_id
_entity_poly.type
_entity_poly.pdbx_seq_one_letter_code
_entity_poly.pdbx_strand_id
1 'polypeptide(L)'
;RGSLPSPQEASQSQKSPNPAKSSSRSHSLYNQPDLASIDNIRNTSTKTELELSFLPADSGPVDQHDILALPAIELYLPQGTDPDAAKSLSALYRSHCTSLVECIRYCREKTFFHLYTSFQGTLTMPVQKLFGHAAIAPWIEGCDYVLYQRMMSIISGLTLQVVPKPVLDTLRNISERLVPHIRESFQGQPQHVLSAKEAPAALFSGLIDRALRVNLTAHAAANMLS
;
A
#
# COMPACT_ATOMS: atom_id res chain seq x y z
N ARG A 1 41.79 65.57 17.67
CA ARG A 1 42.24 64.27 18.22
C ARG A 1 41.01 63.46 18.54
N GLY A 2 40.77 62.38 17.80
CA GLY A 2 39.66 61.45 18.02
C GLY A 2 39.85 60.25 17.11
N SER A 3 40.31 59.15 17.70
CA SER A 3 40.74 57.92 17.05
C SER A 3 39.54 57.07 16.62
N LEU A 4 39.65 56.41 15.47
CA LEU A 4 38.71 55.40 14.94
C LEU A 4 38.79 54.09 15.74
N PRO A 5 37.69 53.32 15.87
CA PRO A 5 37.72 51.89 16.16
C PRO A 5 37.53 51.03 14.89
N SER A 6 38.23 49.89 14.83
CA SER A 6 38.14 48.87 13.78
C SER A 6 36.89 47.98 13.88
N PRO A 7 36.43 47.34 12.77
CA PRO A 7 35.33 46.39 12.79
C PRO A 7 35.82 44.98 13.14
N GLN A 8 35.22 44.37 14.17
CA GLN A 8 35.22 42.91 14.36
C GLN A 8 33.91 42.36 13.79
N GLU A 9 33.98 41.72 12.62
CA GLU A 9 32.87 40.94 12.05
C GLU A 9 33.10 39.44 12.27
N ALA A 10 31.98 38.77 12.59
CA ALA A 10 31.66 37.37 12.35
C ALA A 10 32.38 36.30 13.19
N SER A 11 31.91 36.11 14.43
CA SER A 11 31.98 34.82 15.11
C SER A 11 31.23 33.75 14.31
N GLN A 12 31.98 32.75 13.83
CA GLN A 12 31.47 31.52 13.24
C GLN A 12 30.62 30.74 14.26
N SER A 13 29.34 30.55 13.97
CA SER A 13 28.55 29.47 14.57
C SER A 13 28.72 28.22 13.69
N GLN A 14 29.65 27.36 14.09
CA GLN A 14 29.78 25.99 13.56
C GLN A 14 28.50 25.21 13.88
N LYS A 15 27.67 24.93 12.86
CA LYS A 15 26.63 23.90 12.94
C LYS A 15 27.25 22.56 12.54
N SER A 16 27.40 21.67 13.51
CA SER A 16 27.79 20.27 13.29
C SER A 16 26.78 19.58 12.35
N PRO A 17 27.22 18.81 11.34
CA PRO A 17 26.30 18.06 10.50
C PRO A 17 25.87 16.77 11.22
N ASN A 18 24.58 16.67 11.57
CA ASN A 18 23.96 15.42 12.02
C ASN A 18 23.88 14.42 10.84
N PRO A 19 24.46 13.22 10.93
CA PRO A 19 24.39 12.23 9.86
C PRO A 19 23.29 11.21 10.14
N ALA A 20 22.00 11.60 10.06
CA ALA A 20 20.87 10.64 10.09
C ALA A 20 19.51 11.28 9.74
N LYS A 21 19.45 12.20 8.78
CA LYS A 21 18.16 12.57 8.18
C LYS A 21 18.17 12.09 6.74
N SER A 22 17.77 10.84 6.54
CA SER A 22 17.24 10.43 5.23
C SER A 22 16.16 11.45 4.88
N SER A 23 16.36 12.20 3.82
CA SER A 23 15.37 13.11 3.26
C SER A 23 14.17 12.26 2.81
N SER A 24 13.24 11.96 3.71
CA SER A 24 11.92 11.44 3.35
C SER A 24 11.22 12.55 2.59
N ARG A 25 11.34 12.52 1.25
CA ARG A 25 10.53 13.37 0.39
C ARG A 25 9.12 12.80 0.46
N SER A 26 8.26 13.41 1.26
CA SER A 26 6.84 13.08 1.30
C SER A 26 6.23 13.42 -0.05
N HIS A 27 6.06 12.40 -0.89
CA HIS A 27 5.21 12.49 -2.07
C HIS A 27 3.80 12.06 -1.65
N SER A 28 2.77 12.48 -2.37
CA SER A 28 1.45 11.93 -2.12
C SER A 28 0.74 11.73 -3.45
N LEU A 29 0.02 10.62 -3.56
CA LEU A 29 -0.66 10.22 -4.78
C LEU A 29 -2.16 10.38 -4.60
N TYR A 30 -2.85 10.76 -5.68
CA TYR A 30 -4.29 10.70 -5.70
C TYR A 30 -4.72 9.25 -5.82
N ASN A 31 -5.68 8.83 -4.99
CA ASN A 31 -6.25 7.49 -5.09
C ASN A 31 -6.97 7.26 -6.43
N GLN A 32 -7.35 8.34 -7.11
CA GLN A 32 -7.75 8.33 -8.51
C GLN A 32 -7.04 9.42 -9.33
N PRO A 33 -6.30 9.05 -10.38
CA PRO A 33 -5.70 10.03 -11.30
C PRO A 33 -6.69 10.55 -12.36
N ASP A 34 -7.79 9.84 -12.63
CA ASP A 34 -8.74 10.22 -13.68
C ASP A 34 -9.87 11.10 -13.13
N LEU A 35 -9.80 12.39 -13.46
CA LEU A 35 -10.79 13.41 -13.13
C LEU A 35 -11.64 13.72 -14.36
N ALA A 36 -12.50 12.79 -14.76
CA ALA A 36 -13.39 12.97 -15.91
C ALA A 36 -14.42 14.11 -15.73
N SER A 37 -14.62 14.63 -14.51
CA SER A 37 -15.52 15.76 -14.23
C SER A 37 -15.15 16.47 -12.92
N ILE A 38 -15.41 17.79 -12.84
CA ILE A 38 -15.13 18.65 -11.67
C ILE A 38 -15.94 18.19 -10.45
N ASP A 39 -17.13 17.64 -10.67
CA ASP A 39 -17.98 17.09 -9.60
C ASP A 39 -17.37 15.82 -8.95
N ASN A 40 -16.53 15.07 -9.68
CA ASN A 40 -15.84 13.90 -9.14
C ASN A 40 -14.70 14.30 -8.18
N ILE A 41 -14.16 15.51 -8.29
CA ILE A 41 -13.02 15.97 -7.47
C ILE A 41 -13.31 15.84 -5.97
N ARG A 42 -14.55 16.10 -5.51
CA ARG A 42 -14.89 16.00 -4.07
C ARG A 42 -14.97 14.56 -3.55
N ASN A 43 -15.32 13.60 -4.41
CA ASN A 43 -15.49 12.21 -4.02
C ASN A 43 -14.19 11.39 -4.18
N THR A 44 -13.23 11.90 -4.96
CA THR A 44 -12.02 11.17 -5.37
C THR A 44 -10.71 11.83 -4.94
N SER A 45 -10.75 13.02 -4.33
CA SER A 45 -9.56 13.78 -3.86
C SER A 45 -9.00 13.33 -2.50
N THR A 46 -9.12 12.05 -2.13
CA THR A 46 -8.32 11.56 -1.01
C THR A 46 -6.89 11.35 -1.52
N LYS A 47 -6.00 12.19 -1.00
CA LYS A 47 -4.56 12.14 -1.28
C LYS A 47 -3.93 11.22 -0.24
N THR A 48 -3.28 10.14 -0.69
CA THR A 48 -2.58 9.23 0.21
C THR A 48 -1.11 9.61 0.27
N GLU A 49 -0.60 9.86 1.47
CA GLU A 49 0.81 10.13 1.68
C GLU A 49 1.64 8.89 1.38
N LEU A 50 2.65 9.05 0.54
CA LEU A 50 3.59 8.03 0.15
C LEU A 50 4.92 8.31 0.85
N GLU A 51 5.17 7.56 1.91
CA GLU A 51 6.48 7.49 2.55
C GLU A 51 7.21 6.23 2.08
N LEU A 52 8.36 6.42 1.44
CA LEU A 52 9.21 5.33 0.97
C LEU A 52 10.50 5.32 1.77
N SER A 53 10.83 4.16 2.33
CA SER A 53 12.09 3.89 3.00
C SER A 53 12.81 2.74 2.31
N PHE A 54 14.13 2.78 2.32
CA PHE A 54 14.94 1.64 1.90
C PHE A 54 15.03 0.66 3.07
N LEU A 55 14.92 -0.63 2.75
CA LEU A 55 15.26 -1.68 3.71
C LEU A 55 16.73 -1.52 4.13
N PRO A 56 17.05 -1.57 5.43
CA PRO A 56 18.43 -1.55 5.90
C PRO A 56 19.24 -2.67 5.24
N ALA A 57 20.51 -2.43 4.91
CA ALA A 57 21.35 -3.41 4.21
C ALA A 57 21.51 -4.75 4.95
N ASP A 58 21.20 -4.78 6.25
CA ASP A 58 21.31 -5.94 7.14
C ASP A 58 19.98 -6.72 7.29
N SER A 59 18.89 -6.25 6.66
CA SER A 59 17.67 -7.05 6.59
C SER A 59 17.92 -8.24 5.68
N GLY A 60 18.00 -9.45 6.26
CA GLY A 60 18.10 -10.69 5.50
C GLY A 60 16.96 -10.83 4.47
N PRO A 61 17.08 -11.78 3.51
CA PRO A 61 16.03 -12.00 2.53
C PRO A 61 14.70 -12.19 3.25
N VAL A 62 13.70 -11.37 2.87
CA VAL A 62 12.36 -11.45 3.44
C VAL A 62 11.83 -12.85 3.18
N ASP A 63 11.67 -13.66 4.23
CA ASP A 63 11.28 -15.05 4.09
C ASP A 63 9.91 -15.13 3.42
N GLN A 64 9.83 -15.74 2.24
CA GLN A 64 8.59 -15.81 1.45
C GLN A 64 7.52 -16.69 2.10
N HIS A 65 7.88 -17.45 3.13
CA HIS A 65 6.96 -18.26 3.92
C HIS A 65 6.49 -17.58 5.21
N ASP A 66 6.99 -16.38 5.51
CA ASP A 66 6.60 -15.64 6.70
C ASP A 66 5.09 -15.36 6.73
N ILE A 67 4.51 -15.54 7.92
CA ILE A 67 3.10 -15.37 8.21
C ILE A 67 2.78 -13.88 8.09
N LEU A 68 1.67 -13.54 7.43
CA LEU A 68 1.26 -12.15 7.30
C LEU A 68 0.94 -11.54 8.68
N ALA A 69 1.83 -10.73 9.23
CA ALA A 69 1.70 -10.13 10.55
C ALA A 69 0.76 -8.90 10.50
N LEU A 70 -0.55 -9.15 10.45
CA LEU A 70 -1.56 -8.09 10.47
C LEU A 70 -1.61 -7.36 11.83
N PRO A 71 -1.90 -6.04 11.86
CA PRO A 71 -2.12 -5.27 13.08
C PRO A 71 -3.16 -5.91 14.00
N ALA A 72 -2.96 -5.74 15.31
CA ALA A 72 -3.92 -6.14 16.34
C ALA A 72 -5.21 -5.30 16.24
N ILE A 73 -6.38 -5.95 16.19
CA ILE A 73 -7.67 -5.26 16.04
C ILE A 73 -8.09 -4.54 17.33
N GLU A 74 -7.57 -5.00 18.47
CA GLU A 74 -7.98 -4.62 19.82
C GLU A 74 -7.86 -3.11 20.08
N LEU A 75 -6.92 -2.44 19.42
CA LEU A 75 -6.68 -1.00 19.53
C LEU A 75 -7.72 -0.14 18.80
N TYR A 76 -8.59 -0.76 18.00
CA TYR A 76 -9.53 -0.08 17.08
C TYR A 76 -10.99 -0.41 17.40
N LEU A 77 -11.24 -1.22 18.43
CA LEU A 77 -12.58 -1.70 18.76
C LEU A 77 -13.44 -0.58 19.39
N PRO A 78 -14.67 -0.37 18.89
CA PRO A 78 -15.66 0.44 19.56
C PRO A 78 -15.97 -0.06 20.99
N GLN A 79 -16.41 0.85 21.86
CA GLN A 79 -16.87 0.47 23.20
C GLN A 79 -18.03 -0.54 23.12
N GLY A 80 -17.96 -1.59 23.92
CA GLY A 80 -18.99 -2.63 23.95
C GLY A 80 -18.97 -3.61 22.76
N THR A 81 -17.87 -3.63 21.99
CA THR A 81 -17.72 -4.63 20.92
C THR A 81 -17.69 -6.05 21.49
N ASP A 82 -18.48 -6.94 20.89
CA ASP A 82 -18.45 -8.36 21.19
C ASP A 82 -17.06 -8.95 20.84
N PRO A 83 -16.34 -9.56 21.81
CA PRO A 83 -15.02 -10.13 21.56
C PRO A 83 -15.02 -11.23 20.50
N ASP A 84 -16.12 -11.97 20.34
CA ASP A 84 -16.17 -13.05 19.35
C ASP A 84 -16.35 -12.51 17.92
N ALA A 85 -17.09 -11.41 17.75
CA ALA A 85 -17.16 -10.68 16.49
C ALA A 85 -15.78 -10.10 16.09
N ALA A 86 -15.04 -9.54 17.04
CA ALA A 86 -13.69 -9.00 16.80
C ALA A 86 -12.68 -10.08 16.40
N LYS A 87 -12.66 -11.22 17.12
CA LYS A 87 -11.83 -12.38 16.77
C LYS A 87 -12.19 -12.93 15.40
N SER A 88 -13.48 -13.07 15.13
CA SER A 88 -13.98 -13.57 13.84
C SER A 88 -13.56 -12.65 12.69
N LEU A 89 -13.71 -11.33 12.84
CA LEU A 89 -13.27 -10.38 11.83
C LEU A 89 -11.77 -10.49 11.57
N SER A 90 -10.96 -10.54 12.62
CA SER A 90 -9.50 -10.66 12.52
C SER A 90 -9.07 -11.94 11.80
N ALA A 91 -9.71 -13.07 12.12
CA ALA A 91 -9.43 -14.36 11.49
C ALA A 91 -9.83 -14.38 10.01
N LEU A 92 -11.02 -13.87 9.68
CA LEU A 92 -11.52 -13.78 8.31
C LEU A 92 -10.64 -12.85 7.46
N TYR A 93 -10.25 -11.68 7.98
CA TYR A 93 -9.39 -10.75 7.27
C TYR A 93 -8.00 -11.34 7.03
N ARG A 94 -7.40 -11.99 8.04
CA ARG A 94 -6.12 -12.71 7.90
C ARG A 94 -6.18 -13.80 6.83
N SER A 95 -7.24 -14.61 6.83
CA SER A 95 -7.45 -15.65 5.82
C SER A 95 -7.59 -15.07 4.41
N HIS A 96 -8.36 -13.98 4.28
CA HIS A 96 -8.53 -13.25 3.02
C HIS A 96 -7.18 -12.72 2.49
N CYS A 97 -6.44 -11.97 3.31
CA CYS A 97 -5.14 -11.41 2.93
C CYS A 97 -4.13 -12.51 2.56
N THR A 98 -4.07 -13.60 3.34
CA THR A 98 -3.20 -14.74 3.04
C THR A 98 -3.54 -15.36 1.68
N SER A 99 -4.82 -15.58 1.40
CA SER A 99 -5.28 -16.13 0.13
C SER A 99 -4.96 -15.22 -1.06
N LEU A 100 -5.04 -13.90 -0.87
CA LEU A 100 -4.65 -12.93 -1.90
C LEU A 100 -3.14 -12.97 -2.18
N VAL A 101 -2.29 -13.09 -1.14
CA VAL A 101 -0.84 -13.27 -1.32
C VAL A 101 -0.53 -14.53 -2.12
N GLU A 102 -1.20 -15.65 -1.83
CA GLU A 102 -1.07 -16.88 -2.61
C GLU A 102 -1.50 -16.70 -4.07
N CYS A 103 -2.51 -15.88 -4.34
CA CYS A 103 -2.90 -15.59 -5.71
C CYS A 103 -1.83 -14.81 -6.47
N ILE A 104 -1.11 -13.89 -5.82
CA ILE A 104 0.03 -13.20 -6.45
C ILE A 104 1.18 -14.18 -6.68
N ARG A 105 1.54 -14.99 -5.67
CA ARG A 105 2.65 -15.96 -5.78
C ARG A 105 2.47 -16.92 -6.96
N TYR A 106 1.24 -17.38 -7.19
CA TYR A 106 0.91 -18.32 -8.26
C TYR A 106 0.21 -17.69 -9.47
N CYS A 107 0.23 -16.35 -9.59
CA CYS A 107 -0.38 -15.61 -10.72
C CYS A 107 -1.86 -15.98 -11.01
N ARG A 108 -2.67 -16.19 -9.98
CA ARG A 108 -4.09 -16.57 -10.07
C ARG A 108 -5.03 -15.35 -10.13
N GLU A 109 -4.97 -14.60 -11.23
CA GLU A 109 -5.72 -13.34 -11.43
C GLU A 109 -7.23 -13.47 -11.13
N LYS A 110 -7.91 -14.46 -11.73
CA LYS A 110 -9.37 -14.62 -11.58
C LYS A 110 -9.76 -14.86 -10.12
N THR A 111 -9.01 -15.73 -9.44
CA THR A 111 -9.22 -16.04 -8.02
C THR A 111 -8.93 -14.81 -7.15
N PHE A 112 -7.88 -14.05 -7.46
CA PHE A 112 -7.53 -12.81 -6.76
C PHE A 112 -8.72 -11.83 -6.73
N PHE A 113 -9.32 -11.52 -7.88
CA PHE A 113 -10.46 -10.61 -7.93
C PHE A 113 -11.72 -11.20 -7.28
N HIS A 114 -11.94 -12.50 -7.43
CA HIS A 114 -13.08 -13.18 -6.79
C HIS A 114 -13.01 -13.12 -5.26
N LEU A 115 -11.81 -13.15 -4.67
CA LEU A 115 -11.64 -13.03 -3.22
C LEU A 115 -12.14 -11.69 -2.69
N TYR A 116 -11.98 -10.59 -3.42
CA TYR A 116 -12.55 -9.29 -3.02
C TYR A 116 -14.08 -9.30 -3.05
N THR A 117 -14.67 -9.85 -4.11
CA THR A 117 -16.13 -9.90 -4.28
C THR A 117 -16.80 -10.81 -3.27
N SER A 118 -16.20 -11.98 -2.99
CA SER A 118 -16.75 -12.97 -2.07
C SER A 118 -16.54 -12.62 -0.59
N PHE A 119 -15.57 -11.76 -0.25
CA PHE A 119 -15.21 -11.45 1.13
C PHE A 119 -16.41 -11.01 1.97
N GLN A 120 -17.25 -10.09 1.47
CA GLN A 120 -18.41 -9.61 2.22
C GLN A 120 -19.41 -10.72 2.54
N GLY A 121 -19.56 -11.71 1.65
CA GLY A 121 -20.45 -12.85 1.86
C GLY A 121 -20.00 -13.80 2.97
N THR A 122 -18.76 -13.66 3.45
CA THR A 122 -18.22 -14.44 4.58
C THR A 122 -18.50 -13.81 5.94
N LEU A 123 -18.94 -12.55 5.97
CA LEU A 123 -19.17 -11.81 7.20
C LEU A 123 -20.58 -12.07 7.73
N THR A 124 -20.69 -12.58 8.95
CA THR A 124 -21.98 -12.65 9.66
C THR A 124 -22.45 -11.24 10.05
N MET A 125 -23.74 -11.08 10.35
CA MET A 125 -24.31 -9.75 10.64
C MET A 125 -23.55 -8.94 11.72
N PRO A 126 -23.15 -9.51 12.88
CA PRO A 126 -22.36 -8.75 13.87
C PRO A 126 -20.98 -8.35 13.35
N VAL A 127 -20.33 -9.24 12.60
CA VAL A 127 -19.01 -9.00 12.01
C VAL A 127 -19.07 -7.95 10.91
N GLN A 128 -20.10 -8.00 10.06
CA GLN A 128 -20.33 -7.01 9.01
C GLN A 128 -20.61 -5.62 9.60
N LYS A 129 -21.39 -5.54 10.69
CA LYS A 129 -21.60 -4.28 11.42
C LYS A 129 -20.29 -3.72 11.99
N LEU A 130 -19.45 -4.58 12.57
CA LEU A 130 -18.14 -4.18 13.08
C LEU A 130 -17.24 -3.69 11.94
N PHE A 131 -17.15 -4.44 10.84
CA PHE A 131 -16.37 -4.07 9.65
C PHE A 131 -16.77 -2.70 9.09
N GLY A 132 -18.07 -2.38 9.10
CA GLY A 132 -18.60 -1.09 8.67
C GLY A 132 -18.36 0.06 9.66
N HIS A 133 -17.88 -0.17 10.88
CA HIS A 133 -17.74 0.87 11.89
C HIS A 133 -16.55 1.79 11.63
N ALA A 134 -16.71 3.10 11.81
CA ALA A 134 -15.68 4.11 11.48
C ALA A 134 -14.34 3.88 12.20
N ALA A 135 -14.38 3.47 13.47
CA ALA A 135 -13.19 3.13 14.26
C ALA A 135 -12.33 2.00 13.67
N ILE A 136 -12.92 1.13 12.84
CA ILE A 136 -12.23 -0.01 12.22
C ILE A 136 -11.51 0.39 10.92
N ALA A 137 -11.83 1.55 10.32
CA ALA A 137 -11.22 1.98 9.07
C ALA A 137 -9.67 2.03 9.11
N PRO A 138 -9.01 2.60 10.14
CA PRO A 138 -7.55 2.62 10.21
C PRO A 138 -6.94 1.22 10.35
N TRP A 139 -7.65 0.28 10.97
CA TRP A 139 -7.20 -1.11 11.07
C TRP A 139 -7.25 -1.82 9.71
N ILE A 140 -8.33 -1.61 8.95
CA ILE A 140 -8.47 -2.13 7.57
C ILE A 140 -7.32 -1.61 6.71
N GLU A 141 -7.08 -0.29 6.76
CA GLU A 141 -6.02 0.35 6.00
C GLU A 141 -4.64 -0.21 6.36
N GLY A 142 -4.34 -0.34 7.66
CA GLY A 142 -3.11 -0.93 8.17
C GLY A 142 -2.91 -2.38 7.73
N CYS A 143 -3.98 -3.19 7.73
CA CYS A 143 -3.92 -4.57 7.23
C CYS A 143 -3.59 -4.61 5.73
N ASP A 144 -4.23 -3.75 4.94
CA ASP A 144 -4.03 -3.70 3.49
C ASP A 144 -2.64 -3.18 3.12
N TYR A 145 -2.05 -2.26 3.90
CA TYR A 145 -0.63 -1.89 3.74
C TYR A 145 0.29 -3.10 3.90
N VAL A 146 0.13 -3.87 4.98
CA VAL A 146 0.94 -5.08 5.21
C VAL A 146 0.75 -6.10 4.09
N LEU A 147 -0.50 -6.30 3.65
CA LEU A 147 -0.84 -7.16 2.52
C LEU A 147 -0.10 -6.76 1.24
N TYR A 148 -0.20 -5.51 0.83
CA TYR A 148 0.38 -5.06 -0.43
C TYR A 148 1.90 -4.94 -0.37
N GLN A 149 2.48 -4.57 0.78
CA GLN A 149 3.92 -4.65 1.00
C GLN A 149 4.42 -6.09 0.80
N ARG A 150 3.70 -7.07 1.35
CA ARG A 150 4.03 -8.48 1.18
C ARG A 150 3.95 -8.91 -0.29
N MET A 151 2.89 -8.55 -1.00
CA MET A 151 2.78 -8.83 -2.44
C MET A 151 3.91 -8.17 -3.24
N MET A 152 4.25 -6.93 -2.91
CA MET A 152 5.32 -6.20 -3.59
C MET A 152 6.69 -6.86 -3.37
N SER A 153 6.95 -7.43 -2.18
CA SER A 153 8.17 -8.20 -1.94
C SER A 153 8.31 -9.39 -2.91
N ILE A 154 7.21 -10.10 -3.19
CA ILE A 154 7.18 -11.21 -4.16
C ILE A 154 7.44 -10.68 -5.58
N ILE A 155 6.73 -9.63 -5.98
CA ILE A 155 6.85 -9.03 -7.31
C ILE A 155 8.27 -8.48 -7.55
N SER A 156 8.87 -7.84 -6.54
CA SER A 156 10.22 -7.30 -6.64
C SER A 156 11.26 -8.38 -6.96
N GLY A 157 11.13 -9.58 -6.38
CA GLY A 157 12.00 -10.71 -6.71
C GLY A 157 11.90 -11.15 -8.17
N LEU A 158 10.73 -10.99 -8.79
CA LEU A 158 10.52 -11.31 -10.21
C LEU A 158 11.16 -10.27 -11.15
N THR A 159 11.21 -9.00 -10.75
CA THR A 159 11.72 -7.91 -11.63
C THR A 159 13.19 -8.06 -12.01
N LEU A 160 13.96 -8.83 -11.23
CA LEU A 160 15.38 -9.12 -11.48
C LEU A 160 15.61 -10.31 -12.42
N GLN A 161 14.53 -10.96 -12.88
CA GLN A 161 14.58 -12.16 -13.72
C GLN A 161 13.87 -11.92 -15.06
N VAL A 162 14.08 -12.82 -16.02
CA VAL A 162 13.28 -12.84 -17.26
C VAL A 162 11.88 -13.31 -16.90
N VAL A 163 10.92 -12.39 -16.88
CA VAL A 163 9.53 -12.68 -16.49
C VAL A 163 8.73 -13.15 -17.72
N PRO A 164 8.06 -14.31 -17.66
CA PRO A 164 7.19 -14.75 -18.74
C PRO A 164 6.07 -13.74 -19.04
N LYS A 165 5.75 -13.53 -20.32
CA LYS A 165 4.70 -12.61 -20.76
C LYS A 165 3.35 -12.79 -20.03
N PRO A 166 2.84 -14.02 -19.80
CA PRO A 166 1.58 -14.20 -19.06
C PRO A 166 1.61 -13.62 -17.64
N VAL A 167 2.77 -13.68 -16.95
CA VAL A 167 2.94 -13.10 -15.61
C VAL A 167 2.90 -11.58 -15.68
N LEU A 168 3.59 -10.98 -16.66
CA LEU A 168 3.55 -9.53 -16.88
C LEU A 168 2.13 -9.03 -17.19
N ASP A 169 1.40 -9.75 -18.04
CA ASP A 169 0.03 -9.41 -18.42
C ASP A 169 -0.91 -9.50 -17.20
N THR A 170 -0.78 -10.54 -16.36
CA THR A 170 -1.52 -10.65 -15.09
C THR A 170 -1.22 -9.49 -14.13
N LEU A 171 0.06 -9.15 -13.92
CA LEU A 171 0.43 -8.05 -13.03
C LEU A 171 -0.08 -6.70 -13.55
N ARG A 172 -0.05 -6.48 -14.87
CA ARG A 172 -0.64 -5.31 -15.51
C ARG A 172 -2.14 -5.23 -15.24
N ASN A 173 -2.88 -6.31 -15.49
CA ASN A 173 -4.32 -6.37 -15.25
C ASN A 173 -4.66 -6.07 -13.78
N ILE A 174 -3.88 -6.61 -12.83
CA ILE A 174 -4.06 -6.31 -11.41
C ILE A 174 -3.82 -4.83 -11.14
N SER A 175 -2.73 -4.25 -11.64
CA SER A 175 -2.40 -2.83 -11.42
C SER A 175 -3.49 -1.88 -11.93
N GLU A 176 -4.06 -2.17 -13.10
CA GLU A 176 -5.06 -1.31 -13.75
C GLU A 176 -6.46 -1.46 -13.13
N ARG A 177 -6.82 -2.67 -12.67
CA ARG A 177 -8.20 -3.01 -12.28
C ARG A 177 -8.44 -3.09 -10.78
N LEU A 178 -7.41 -3.15 -9.95
CA LEU A 178 -7.55 -3.35 -8.50
C LEU A 178 -8.45 -2.31 -7.83
N VAL A 179 -8.16 -1.02 -7.99
CA VAL A 179 -8.92 0.06 -7.34
C VAL A 179 -10.39 0.10 -7.83
N PRO A 180 -10.68 0.08 -9.15
CA PRO A 180 -12.06 -0.03 -9.63
C PRO A 180 -12.80 -1.26 -9.09
N HIS A 181 -12.13 -2.42 -9.05
CA HIS A 181 -12.73 -3.68 -8.59
C HIS A 181 -13.02 -3.68 -7.08
N ILE A 182 -12.16 -3.06 -6.27
CA ILE A 182 -12.41 -2.84 -4.84
C ILE A 182 -13.67 -1.99 -4.67
N ARG A 183 -13.78 -0.89 -5.42
CA ARG A 183 -14.96 -0.02 -5.33
C ARG A 183 -16.25 -0.75 -5.66
N GLU A 184 -16.24 -1.55 -6.72
CA GLU A 184 -17.39 -2.38 -7.11
C GLU A 184 -17.69 -3.46 -6.07
N SER A 185 -16.67 -4.19 -5.63
CA SER A 185 -16.82 -5.30 -4.67
C SER A 185 -17.25 -4.85 -3.28
N PHE A 186 -16.95 -3.60 -2.91
CA PHE A 186 -17.30 -2.99 -1.63
C PHE A 186 -18.46 -1.98 -1.73
N GLN A 187 -19.24 -2.02 -2.82
CA GLN A 187 -20.47 -1.24 -2.95
C GLN A 187 -21.41 -1.50 -1.76
N GLY A 188 -22.01 -0.42 -1.24
CA GLY A 188 -22.89 -0.46 -0.07
C GLY A 188 -22.17 -0.36 1.28
N GLN A 189 -20.83 -0.44 1.32
CA GLN A 189 -20.07 -0.14 2.53
C GLN A 189 -19.96 1.38 2.75
N PRO A 190 -19.80 1.82 4.02
CA PRO A 190 -19.56 3.23 4.31
C PRO A 190 -18.30 3.79 3.64
N GLN A 191 -18.31 5.09 3.34
CA GLN A 191 -17.24 5.75 2.60
C GLN A 191 -15.86 5.63 3.26
N HIS A 192 -15.80 5.59 4.60
CA HIS A 192 -14.53 5.41 5.32
C HIS A 192 -13.92 4.02 5.10
N VAL A 193 -14.74 2.98 4.94
CA VAL A 193 -14.26 1.62 4.60
C VAL A 193 -13.72 1.60 3.18
N LEU A 194 -14.46 2.18 2.23
CA LEU A 194 -14.00 2.31 0.84
C LEU A 194 -12.66 3.04 0.76
N SER A 195 -12.55 4.18 1.45
CA SER A 195 -11.33 4.99 1.46
C SER A 195 -10.14 4.23 2.07
N ALA A 196 -10.37 3.49 3.17
CA ALA A 196 -9.35 2.66 3.82
C ALA A 196 -8.85 1.49 2.94
N LYS A 197 -9.67 1.00 2.01
CA LYS A 197 -9.27 -0.05 1.05
C LYS A 197 -8.57 0.55 -0.17
N GLU A 198 -9.10 1.67 -0.68
CA GLU A 198 -8.62 2.31 -1.91
C GLU A 198 -7.24 2.94 -1.75
N ALA A 199 -6.97 3.59 -0.62
CA ALA A 199 -5.69 4.26 -0.36
C ALA A 199 -4.47 3.34 -0.51
N PRO A 200 -4.38 2.21 0.23
CA PRO A 200 -3.25 1.28 0.10
C PRO A 200 -3.24 0.57 -1.26
N ALA A 201 -4.40 0.29 -1.86
CA ALA A 201 -4.51 -0.33 -3.18
C ALA A 201 -3.96 0.55 -4.31
N ALA A 202 -4.25 1.86 -4.27
CA ALA A 202 -3.76 2.81 -5.26
C ALA A 202 -2.22 2.92 -5.24
N LEU A 203 -1.64 2.95 -4.03
CA LEU A 203 -0.19 2.94 -3.87
C LEU A 203 0.42 1.65 -4.45
N PHE A 204 -0.16 0.50 -4.12
CA PHE A 204 0.29 -0.79 -4.64
C PHE A 204 0.22 -0.88 -6.17
N SER A 205 -0.92 -0.50 -6.77
CA SER A 205 -1.09 -0.45 -8.21
C SER A 205 -0.01 0.41 -8.89
N GLY A 206 0.27 1.60 -8.34
CA GLY A 206 1.32 2.48 -8.84
C GLY A 206 2.73 1.88 -8.73
N LEU A 207 3.00 1.11 -7.66
CA LEU A 207 4.27 0.40 -7.49
C LEU A 207 4.45 -0.72 -8.52
N ILE A 208 3.40 -1.51 -8.78
CA ILE A 208 3.44 -2.56 -9.82
C ILE A 208 3.72 -1.94 -11.19
N ASP A 209 2.95 -0.92 -11.56
CA ASP A 209 3.08 -0.25 -12.86
C ASP A 209 4.50 0.31 -13.07
N ARG A 210 5.09 0.93 -12.04
CA ARG A 210 6.49 1.36 -12.07
C ARG A 210 7.47 0.19 -12.22
N ALA A 211 7.27 -0.89 -11.49
CA ALA A 211 8.12 -2.08 -11.56
C ALA A 211 8.08 -2.73 -12.96
N LEU A 212 6.90 -2.84 -13.57
CA LEU A 212 6.72 -3.36 -14.93
C LEU A 212 7.43 -2.48 -15.97
N ARG A 213 7.35 -1.15 -15.85
CA ARG A 213 8.11 -0.24 -16.74
C ARG A 213 9.62 -0.41 -16.62
N VAL A 214 10.14 -0.57 -15.39
CA VAL A 214 11.57 -0.81 -15.18
C VAL A 214 12.00 -2.11 -15.83
N ASN A 215 11.20 -3.17 -15.69
CA ASN A 215 11.51 -4.46 -16.33
C ASN A 215 11.51 -4.36 -17.87
N LEU A 216 10.51 -3.72 -18.47
CA LEU A 216 10.44 -3.51 -19.93
C LEU A 216 11.64 -2.70 -20.46
N THR A 217 12.00 -1.61 -19.77
CA THR A 217 13.13 -0.76 -20.17
C THR A 217 14.48 -1.47 -20.00
N ALA A 218 14.65 -2.27 -18.95
CA ALA A 218 15.84 -3.09 -18.75
C ALA A 218 16.02 -4.12 -19.87
N HIS A 219 14.94 -4.81 -20.28
CA HIS A 219 14.98 -5.76 -21.40
C HIS A 219 15.29 -5.07 -22.74
N ALA A 220 14.69 -3.90 -23.00
CA ALA A 220 14.99 -3.13 -24.20
C ALA A 220 16.47 -2.70 -24.26
N ALA A 221 17.02 -2.23 -23.14
CA ALA A 221 18.44 -1.87 -23.04
C ALA A 221 19.36 -3.08 -23.24
N ALA A 222 19.02 -4.24 -22.66
CA ALA A 222 19.80 -5.46 -22.85
C ALA A 222 19.85 -5.89 -24.33
N ASN A 223 18.72 -5.81 -25.04
CA ASN A 223 18.65 -6.12 -26.47
C ASN A 223 19.41 -5.12 -27.36
N MET A 224 19.62 -3.88 -26.90
CA MET A 224 20.41 -2.88 -27.63
C MET A 224 21.92 -3.08 -27.45
N LEU A 225 22.34 -3.78 -26.40
CA LEU A 225 23.75 -4.04 -26.07
C LEU A 225 24.26 -5.38 -26.60
N SER A 226 23.36 -6.24 -27.09
CA SER A 226 23.66 -7.52 -27.76
C SER A 226 23.82 -7.36 -29.26
#